data_AF-A0A3D0UPR9-F1
#
_entry.id   AF-A0A3D0UPR9-F1
#
_cell.length_a   1.000
_cell.length_b   1.000
_cell.length_c   1.000
_cell.angle_alpha   90.00
_cell.angle_beta   90.00
_cell.angle_gamma   90.00
#
_symmetry.space_group_name_H-M   'P 1'
#
loop_
_entity.id
_entity.type
_entity.pdbx_description
1 polymer ?
#
loop_
_entity_poly.entity_id
_entity_poly.type
_entity_poly.pdbx_seq_one_letter_code
_entity_poly.pdbx_strand_id
1 'polypeptide(L)'
;MYRLLRQEQICQRDAPSPRIEVVAIDPFLEPLPGVEVIVQWEGGNDHFFTGYQLEKGLGYGDFEMAPGVDYRVMMADGSLMVTGLRITECNENVGGLPGGWRLTFQNTDVVQESP
;
A
#
# COMPACT_ATOMS: atom_id res chain seq x y z
N MET A 1 -2.45 12.83 10.39
CA MET A 1 -2.64 12.88 8.92
C MET A 1 -1.48 12.18 8.22
N TYR A 2 -1.67 11.61 7.02
CA TYR A 2 -0.63 10.94 6.24
C TYR A 2 -0.38 11.61 4.88
N ARG A 3 0.88 11.52 4.41
CA ARG A 3 1.28 11.88 3.05
C ARG A 3 1.83 10.67 2.31
N LEU A 4 1.58 10.60 1.01
CA LEU A 4 2.25 9.62 0.14
C LEU A 4 3.71 10.05 -0.05
N LEU A 5 4.63 9.24 0.43
CA LEU A 5 6.06 9.45 0.27
C LEU A 5 6.57 8.79 -1.01
N ARG A 6 6.04 7.61 -1.36
CA ARG A 6 6.46 6.86 -2.53
C ARG A 6 5.34 6.00 -3.11
N GLN A 7 5.29 5.91 -4.43
CA GLN A 7 4.47 4.97 -5.20
C GLN A 7 5.38 4.25 -6.20
N GLU A 8 5.49 2.94 -6.08
CA GLU A 8 6.34 2.09 -6.92
C GLU A 8 5.53 0.96 -7.54
N GLN A 9 5.82 0.60 -8.78
CA GLN A 9 5.32 -0.64 -9.36
C GLN A 9 6.19 -1.80 -8.88
N ILE A 10 5.58 -2.88 -8.40
CA ILE A 10 6.29 -4.07 -7.95
C ILE A 10 6.20 -5.15 -9.02
N CYS A 11 7.36 -5.65 -9.44
CA CYS A 11 7.51 -6.72 -10.42
C CYS A 11 8.27 -7.88 -9.79
N GLN A 12 7.56 -8.82 -9.18
CA GLN A 12 8.17 -10.01 -8.59
C GLN A 12 7.80 -11.24 -9.40
N ARG A 13 8.81 -11.93 -9.93
CA ARG A 13 8.64 -13.16 -10.74
C ARG A 13 7.97 -14.29 -9.97
N ASP A 14 8.27 -14.38 -8.68
CA ASP A 14 7.86 -15.50 -7.83
C ASP A 14 6.76 -15.10 -6.84
N ALA A 15 6.14 -13.92 -7.01
CA ALA A 15 5.01 -13.53 -6.19
C ALA A 15 3.77 -14.35 -6.58
N PRO A 16 3.03 -14.91 -5.61
CA PRO A 16 1.88 -15.76 -5.90
C PRO A 16 0.69 -14.99 -6.53
N SER A 17 0.59 -13.68 -6.28
CA SER A 17 -0.46 -12.81 -6.80
C SER A 17 -0.01 -11.34 -6.85
N PRO A 18 -0.54 -10.51 -7.77
CA PRO A 18 -0.30 -9.07 -7.77
C PRO A 18 -1.00 -8.40 -6.58
N ARG A 19 -0.28 -7.51 -5.91
CA ARG A 19 -0.71 -6.94 -4.63
C ARG A 19 -0.52 -5.43 -4.58
N ILE A 20 -1.42 -4.77 -3.86
CA ILE A 20 -1.17 -3.44 -3.32
C ILE A 20 -0.55 -3.66 -1.95
N GLU A 21 0.70 -3.23 -1.79
CA GLU A 21 1.41 -3.22 -0.53
C GLU A 21 1.43 -1.80 0.01
N VAL A 22 1.07 -1.66 1.29
CA VAL A 22 1.14 -0.39 2.00
C VAL A 22 2.16 -0.51 3.13
N VAL A 23 3.06 0.46 3.17
CA VAL A 23 4.02 0.64 4.26
C VAL A 23 3.73 1.97 4.95
N ALA A 24 3.29 1.90 6.21
CA ALA A 24 3.10 3.08 7.05
C ALA A 24 4.35 3.31 7.91
N ILE A 25 4.85 4.54 7.90
CA ILE A 25 5.99 4.98 8.71
C ILE A 25 5.67 6.30 9.42
N ASP A 26 6.40 6.56 10.49
CA ASP A 26 6.35 7.81 11.23
C ASP A 26 7.28 8.90 10.62
N PRO A 27 7.32 10.12 11.19
CA PRO A 27 8.24 11.16 10.75
C PRO A 27 9.74 10.78 10.81
N PHE A 28 10.11 9.84 11.66
CA PHE A 28 11.48 9.36 11.89
C PHE A 28 11.84 8.13 11.03
N LEU A 29 10.94 7.72 10.13
CA LEU A 29 11.05 6.54 9.25
C LEU A 29 10.92 5.20 9.99
N GLU A 30 10.37 5.22 11.21
CA GLU A 30 10.06 4.00 11.96
C GLU A 30 8.71 3.42 11.49
N PRO A 31 8.57 2.08 11.43
CA PRO A 31 7.35 1.42 10.98
C PRO A 31 6.19 1.62 11.97
N LEU A 32 5.00 1.93 11.44
CA LEU A 32 3.78 2.08 12.23
C LEU A 32 2.84 0.87 12.06
N PRO A 33 2.70 0.00 13.08
CA PRO A 33 1.70 -1.06 13.10
C PRO A 33 0.31 -0.52 13.43
N GLY A 34 -0.72 -1.29 13.09
CA GLY A 34 -2.11 -1.01 13.46
C GLY A 34 -2.75 0.14 12.70
N VAL A 35 -2.11 0.64 11.63
CA VAL A 35 -2.66 1.71 10.82
C VAL A 35 -3.67 1.14 9.84
N GLU A 36 -4.90 1.68 9.85
CA GLU A 36 -5.97 1.26 8.97
C GLU A 36 -5.82 1.86 7.56
N VAL A 37 -5.93 0.99 6.56
CA VAL A 37 -5.85 1.31 5.14
C VAL A 37 -7.17 0.95 4.49
N ILE A 38 -7.70 1.87 3.68
CA ILE A 38 -8.93 1.68 2.93
C ILE A 38 -8.57 1.51 1.45
N VAL A 39 -9.00 0.39 0.86
CA VAL A 39 -8.92 0.12 -0.58
C VAL A 39 -10.32 0.21 -1.15
N GLN A 40 -10.53 1.02 -2.18
CA GLN A 40 -11.81 1.21 -2.84
C GLN A 40 -11.71 0.85 -4.32
N TRP A 41 -12.76 0.26 -4.86
CA TRP A 41 -12.92 0.03 -6.31
C TRP A 41 -14.36 0.31 -6.71
N GLU A 42 -14.71 0.02 -7.96
CA GLU A 42 -16.11 0.10 -8.39
C GLU A 42 -16.93 -1.01 -7.70
N GLY A 43 -17.94 -0.61 -6.92
CA GLY A 43 -18.88 -1.55 -6.29
C GLY A 43 -18.49 -2.00 -4.88
N GLY A 44 -17.39 -1.51 -4.30
CA GLY A 44 -17.04 -1.85 -2.93
C GLY A 44 -15.79 -1.17 -2.38
N ASN A 45 -15.50 -1.49 -1.13
CA ASN A 45 -14.26 -1.21 -0.46
C ASN A 45 -13.87 -2.38 0.45
N ASP A 46 -12.60 -2.42 0.82
CA ASP A 46 -12.05 -3.32 1.83
C ASP A 46 -11.09 -2.55 2.74
N HIS A 47 -10.91 -3.06 3.94
CA HIS A 47 -10.11 -2.45 4.98
C HIS A 47 -9.10 -3.47 5.50
N PHE A 48 -7.85 -3.04 5.63
CA PHE A 48 -6.82 -3.85 6.28
C PHE A 48 -5.94 -2.98 7.17
N PHE A 49 -5.11 -3.62 7.98
CA PHE A 49 -4.27 -2.96 8.97
C PHE A 49 -2.81 -3.35 8.78
N THR A 50 -1.90 -2.42 9.06
CA THR A 50 -0.45 -2.69 9.04
C THR A 50 0.01 -3.51 10.25
N GLY A 51 1.12 -4.23 10.12
CA GLY A 51 1.81 -4.90 11.22
C GLY A 51 1.33 -6.32 11.57
N TYR A 52 0.40 -6.88 10.79
CA TYR A 52 -0.07 -8.26 10.99
C TYR A 52 0.91 -9.32 10.44
N GLN A 53 1.62 -9.01 9.36
CA GLN A 53 2.62 -9.89 8.73
C GLN A 53 4.01 -9.52 9.23
N LEU A 54 4.37 -9.99 10.43
CA LEU A 54 5.60 -9.61 11.14
C LEU A 54 6.87 -9.84 10.30
N GLU A 55 6.89 -10.90 9.50
CA GLU A 55 7.99 -11.27 8.61
C GLU A 55 8.21 -10.27 7.46
N LYS A 56 7.20 -9.45 7.13
CA LYS A 56 7.29 -8.39 6.11
C LYS A 56 7.50 -6.99 6.72
N GLY A 57 7.38 -6.87 8.04
CA GLY A 57 7.67 -5.66 8.80
C GLY A 57 6.45 -5.08 9.52
N LEU A 58 6.71 -4.38 10.64
CA LEU A 58 5.66 -3.84 11.51
C LEU A 58 4.79 -2.76 10.84
N GLY A 59 5.28 -2.10 9.79
CA GLY A 59 4.54 -1.08 9.06
C GLY A 59 3.81 -1.61 7.84
N TYR A 60 3.89 -2.92 7.58
CA TYR A 60 3.42 -3.52 6.33
C TYR A 60 1.99 -4.03 6.44
N GLY A 61 1.20 -3.79 5.40
CA GLY A 61 -0.04 -4.50 5.10
C GLY A 61 -0.23 -4.65 3.60
N ASP A 62 -1.09 -5.56 3.18
CA ASP A 62 -1.32 -5.81 1.76
C ASP A 62 -2.77 -6.16 1.43
N PHE A 63 -3.08 -5.99 0.15
CA PHE A 63 -4.37 -6.34 -0.46
C PHE A 63 -4.12 -7.02 -1.80
N GLU A 64 -4.83 -8.11 -2.09
CA GLU A 64 -4.72 -8.84 -3.34
C GLU A 64 -5.57 -8.22 -4.44
N MET A 65 -4.96 -7.95 -5.60
CA MET A 65 -5.63 -7.29 -6.71
C MET A 65 -6.32 -8.31 -7.63
N ALA A 66 -7.46 -7.93 -8.20
CA ALA A 66 -8.14 -8.67 -9.25
C ALA A 66 -7.87 -8.06 -10.65
N PRO A 67 -7.74 -8.87 -11.71
CA PRO A 67 -7.61 -8.38 -13.08
C PRO A 67 -8.77 -7.48 -13.52
N GLY A 68 -8.44 -6.40 -14.25
CA GLY A 68 -9.44 -5.48 -14.80
C GLY A 68 -10.07 -4.50 -13.81
N VAL A 69 -9.63 -4.50 -12.54
CA VAL A 69 -10.16 -3.60 -11.51
C VAL A 69 -9.26 -2.38 -11.32
N ASP A 70 -9.88 -1.19 -11.20
CA ASP A 70 -9.22 0.07 -10.83
C ASP A 70 -9.38 0.34 -9.33
N TYR A 71 -8.25 0.38 -8.63
CA TYR A 71 -8.21 0.59 -7.20
C TYR A 71 -7.79 2.01 -6.83
N ARG A 72 -8.33 2.43 -5.68
CA ARG A 72 -8.02 3.67 -5.00
C ARG A 72 -7.64 3.36 -3.55
N VAL A 73 -6.59 3.97 -3.03
CA VAL A 73 -6.07 3.69 -1.69
C VAL A 73 -5.93 4.98 -0.89
N MET A 74 -6.31 4.93 0.38
CA MET A 74 -6.12 6.00 1.35
C MET A 74 -5.93 5.45 2.76
N MET A 75 -5.31 6.26 3.63
CA MET A 75 -5.24 5.98 5.06
C MET A 75 -6.55 6.41 5.73
N ALA A 76 -7.10 5.59 6.64
CA ALA A 76 -8.38 5.90 7.30
C ALA A 76 -8.30 7.19 8.14
N ASP A 77 -7.17 7.39 8.83
CA ASP A 77 -6.83 8.61 9.60
C ASP A 77 -6.49 9.83 8.71
N GLY A 78 -6.72 9.72 7.41
CA GLY A 78 -6.60 10.78 6.43
C GLY A 78 -5.31 10.72 5.62
N SER A 79 -5.48 10.73 4.30
CA SER A 79 -4.44 11.00 3.31
C SER A 79 -5.09 11.55 2.04
N LEU A 80 -4.28 12.05 1.10
CA LEU A 80 -4.76 12.14 -0.27
C LEU A 80 -4.99 10.72 -0.82
N MET A 81 -6.03 10.57 -1.64
CA MET A 81 -6.36 9.31 -2.29
C MET A 81 -5.40 9.06 -3.45
N VAL A 82 -4.78 7.88 -3.45
CA VAL A 82 -3.99 7.38 -4.58
C VAL A 82 -4.93 6.65 -5.52
N THR A 83 -4.89 6.94 -6.81
CA THR A 83 -5.85 6.45 -7.80
C THR A 83 -5.16 5.77 -8.99
N GLY A 84 -5.91 5.03 -9.80
CA GLY A 84 -5.37 4.44 -11.04
C GLY A 84 -4.48 3.23 -10.79
N LEU A 85 -4.62 2.59 -9.62
CA LEU A 85 -3.86 1.40 -9.26
C LEU A 85 -4.51 0.20 -9.94
N ARG A 86 -3.89 -0.29 -11.01
CA ARG A 86 -4.34 -1.46 -11.78
C ARG A 86 -3.21 -2.48 -11.84
N ILE A 87 -3.55 -3.74 -12.06
CA ILE A 87 -2.55 -4.74 -12.43
C ILE A 87 -2.00 -4.34 -13.80
N THR A 88 -0.71 -4.06 -13.86
CA THR A 88 0.01 -3.73 -15.08
C THR A 88 1.05 -4.80 -15.34
N GLU A 89 1.19 -5.22 -16.60
CA GLU A 89 2.23 -6.19 -16.96
C GLU A 89 3.61 -5.57 -16.73
N CYS A 90 4.46 -6.32 -16.04
CA CYS A 90 5.86 -6.03 -15.87
C CYS A 90 6.62 -6.53 -17.09
N ASN A 91 7.20 -5.59 -17.84
CA ASN A 91 7.83 -5.74 -19.15
C ASN A 91 6.84 -5.99 -20.29
N GLU A 92 6.96 -5.22 -21.37
CA GLU A 92 6.11 -5.27 -22.58
C GLU A 92 6.39 -6.47 -23.50
N ASN A 93 7.28 -7.40 -23.10
CA ASN A 93 7.59 -8.58 -23.90
C ASN A 93 6.64 -9.73 -23.55
N VAL A 94 6.07 -10.35 -24.59
CA VAL A 94 5.03 -11.38 -24.61
C VAL A 94 4.91 -12.19 -23.30
N GLY A 95 3.87 -11.86 -22.51
CA GLY A 95 3.50 -12.57 -21.28
C GLY A 95 4.11 -11.97 -20.00
N GLY A 96 4.17 -10.64 -19.89
CA GLY A 96 4.75 -9.93 -18.75
C GLY A 96 4.18 -10.37 -17.41
N LEU A 97 4.97 -10.24 -16.34
CA LEU A 97 4.55 -10.67 -15.00
C LEU A 97 3.45 -9.73 -14.47
N PRO A 98 2.38 -10.21 -13.80
CA PRO A 98 1.39 -9.31 -13.23
C PRO A 98 2.04 -8.44 -12.15
N GLY A 99 2.04 -7.13 -12.37
CA GLY A 99 2.63 -6.14 -11.48
C GLY A 99 1.66 -5.65 -10.42
N GLY A 100 2.17 -5.48 -9.21
CA GLY A 100 1.49 -4.83 -8.10
C GLY A 100 1.98 -3.40 -7.86
N TRP A 101 1.62 -2.85 -6.72
CA TRP A 101 2.01 -1.51 -6.29
C TRP A 101 2.55 -1.54 -4.86
N ARG A 102 3.60 -0.77 -4.58
CA ARG A 102 4.01 -0.41 -3.22
C ARG A 102 3.71 1.06 -2.98
N LEU A 103 3.00 1.35 -1.91
CA LEU A 103 2.72 2.71 -1.46
C LEU A 103 3.34 2.90 -0.07
N THR A 104 4.25 3.87 0.06
CA THR A 104 4.79 4.27 1.35
C THR A 104 4.09 5.53 1.81
N PHE A 105 3.40 5.46 2.93
CA PHE A 105 2.76 6.60 3.58
C PHE A 105 3.53 6.99 4.83
N GLN A 106 3.74 8.29 5.00
CA GLN A 106 4.36 8.84 6.19
C GLN A 106 3.33 9.62 6.99
N ASN A 107 3.20 9.30 8.28
CA ASN A 107 2.46 10.10 9.24
C ASN A 107 3.16 11.46 9.39
N THR A 108 2.39 12.55 9.34
CA THR A 108 2.91 13.93 9.42
C THR A 108 2.83 14.52 10.82
N ASP A 109 2.21 13.81 11.75
CA ASP A 109 2.03 14.24 13.12
C ASP A 109 3.32 13.95 13.88
N VAL A 110 4.03 15.01 14.26
CA VAL A 110 5.21 14.87 15.13
C VAL A 110 4.68 14.75 16.56
N VAL A 111 4.63 13.53 17.08
CA VAL A 111 4.42 13.32 18.51
C VAL A 111 5.69 13.77 19.21
N GLN A 112 5.66 14.96 19.83
CA GLN A 112 6.67 15.32 20.83
C GLN A 112 6.42 14.42 22.04
N GLU A 113 7.23 13.38 22.21
CA GLU A 113 7.36 12.77 23.53
C GLU A 113 7.93 13.84 24.46
N SER A 114 7.10 14.32 25.38
CA SER A 114 7.58 15.18 26.46
C SER A 114 8.52 14.37 27.36
N PRO A 115 9.65 14.96 27.79
CA PRO A 115 10.70 14.28 28.53
C PRO A 115 10.27 13.80 29.92
#